data_AF-A0A3N2EVU6-F1
#
_entry.id   AF-A0A3N2EVU6-F1
#
_cell.length_a   1.000
_cell.length_b   1.000
_cell.length_c   1.000
_cell.angle_alpha   90.00
_cell.angle_beta   90.00
_cell.angle_gamma   90.00
#
_symmetry.space_group_name_H-M   'P 1'
#
loop_
_entity.id
_entity.type
_entity.pdbx_description
1 polymer ?
#
loop_
_entity_poly.entity_id
_entity_poly.type
_entity_poly.pdbx_seq_one_letter_code
_entity_poly.pdbx_strand_id
1 'polypeptide(L)' 'MGYYVIKKSEKSVSQPWYFLLKADNHETIATSEMYSSKDAAKKGIASVQKNGPSDTIKDETAS' A
#
# COMPACT_ATOMS: atom_id res chain seq x y z
N MET A 1 -1.88 -9.95 13.74
CA MET A 1 -2.63 -9.17 12.75
C MET A 1 -1.71 -8.11 12.15
N GLY A 2 -1.54 -8.10 10.82
CA GLY A 2 -0.68 -7.14 10.14
C GLY A 2 -1.15 -5.68 10.32
N TYR A 3 -0.29 -4.72 10.00
CA TYR A 3 -0.57 -3.28 10.17
C TYR A 3 -0.05 -2.43 9.02
N TYR A 4 -0.71 -1.29 8.79
CA TYR A 4 -0.31 -0.32 7.78
C TYR A 4 0.63 0.74 8.37
N VAL A 5 1.67 1.09 7.62
CA VAL A 5 2.60 2.18 7.97
C VAL A 5 2.57 3.23 6.87
N ILE A 6 2.07 4.43 7.18
CA ILE A 6 2.15 5.57 6.26
C ILE A 6 3.52 6.22 6.38
N LYS A 7 4.20 6.38 5.24
CA LYS A 7 5.49 7.06 5.11
C LYS A 7 5.37 8.27 4.19
N LYS A 8 6.29 9.21 4.39
CA LYS A 8 6.54 10.33 3.49
C LYS A 8 7.97 10.21 2.98
N SER A 9 8.16 10.36 1.67
CA SER A 9 9.47 10.45 1.03
C SER A 9 10.20 11.68 1.53
N GLU A 10 11.47 11.51 1.86
CA GLU A 10 12.38 12.62 2.21
C GLU A 10 12.83 13.40 0.97
N LYS A 11 12.70 12.79 -0.22
CA LYS A 11 12.93 13.49 -1.48
C LYS A 11 11.78 14.44 -1.77
N SER A 12 12.10 15.63 -2.26
CA SER A 12 11.10 16.58 -2.75
C SER A 12 10.53 16.08 -4.08
N VAL A 13 9.40 15.38 -4.01
CA VAL A 13 8.65 14.85 -5.15
C VAL A 13 7.18 15.27 -5.05
N SER A 14 6.49 15.32 -6.19
CA SER A 14 5.08 15.72 -6.27
C SER A 14 4.13 14.78 -5.48
N GLN A 15 4.53 13.52 -5.34
CA GLN A 15 3.78 12.49 -4.63
C GLN A 15 4.65 11.85 -3.55
N PRO A 16 4.81 12.48 -2.38
CA PRO A 16 5.73 11.98 -1.38
C PRO A 16 5.12 10.92 -0.47
N TRP A 17 3.79 10.73 -0.43
CA TRP A 17 3.14 9.85 0.54
C TRP A 17 2.96 8.44 0.00
N TYR A 18 3.19 7.42 0.81
CA TYR A 18 2.91 6.02 0.46
C TYR A 18 2.66 5.23 1.74
N PHE A 19 2.19 4.00 1.61
CA PHE A 19 2.01 3.11 2.74
C PHE A 19 2.59 1.71 2.47
N LEU A 20 2.96 1.06 3.57
CA LEU A 20 3.43 -0.32 3.58
C LEU A 20 2.41 -1.16 4.37
N LEU A 21 2.13 -2.37 3.89
CA LEU A 21 1.46 -3.39 4.69
C LEU A 21 2.53 -4.31 5.27
N LYS A 22 2.56 -4.42 6.60
CA LYS A 22 3.46 -5.31 7.32
C LYS A 22 2.72 -6.48 7.93
N ALA A 23 3.32 -7.66 7.82
CA ALA A 23 2.86 -8.86 8.52
C ALA A 23 3.31 -8.84 9.99
N ASP A 24 2.85 -9.83 10.76
CA ASP A 24 3.14 -9.97 12.19
C ASP A 24 4.64 -10.14 12.48
N ASN A 25 5.35 -10.73 11.52
CA ASN A 25 6.81 -10.87 11.55
C ASN A 25 7.55 -9.56 11.17
N HIS A 26 6.85 -8.43 11.07
CA HIS A 26 7.35 -7.11 10.68
C HIS A 26 7.87 -6.99 9.24
N GLU A 27 7.76 -8.04 8.44
CA GLU A 27 8.13 -8.02 7.03
C GLU A 27 7.11 -7.22 6.22
N THR A 28 7.60 -6.53 5.19
CA THR A 28 6.74 -5.78 4.27
C THR A 28 6.22 -6.73 3.20
N ILE A 29 4.90 -6.91 3.16
CA ILE A 29 4.25 -7.81 2.21
C ILE A 29 3.57 -7.06 1.06
N ALA A 30 3.32 -5.76 1.21
CA ALA A 30 2.88 -4.90 0.12
C ALA A 30 3.41 -3.48 0.29
N THR A 31 3.70 -2.84 -0.84
CA THR A 31 4.07 -1.42 -0.94
C THR A 31 3.08 -0.74 -1.87
N SER A 32 2.50 0.38 -1.42
CA SER A 32 1.57 1.14 -2.25
C SER A 32 2.29 1.95 -3.33
N GLU A 33 1.51 2.42 -4.30
CA GLU A 33 1.88 3.57 -5.12
C GLU A 33 2.13 4.83 -4.27
N MET A 34 2.70 5.86 -4.91
CA MET A 34 2.91 7.16 -4.29
C MET A 34 1.71 8.09 -4.50
N TYR A 35 1.41 8.89 -3.48
CA TYR A 35 0.28 9.80 -3.40
C TYR A 35 0.74 11.23 -3.10
N SER A 36 -0.01 12.20 -3.63
CA SER A 36 0.25 13.64 -3.40
C SER A 36 -0.03 14.08 -1.97
N SER A 37 -0.92 13.39 -1.25
CA SER A 37 -1.31 13.75 0.11
C SER A 37 -1.45 12.54 1.03
N LYS A 38 -1.34 12.77 2.34
CA LYS A 38 -1.54 11.76 3.38
C LYS A 38 -2.95 11.18 3.34
N ASP A 39 -3.96 12.01 3.05
CA ASP A 39 -5.34 11.55 3.00
C ASP A 39 -5.64 10.75 1.73
N ALA A 40 -4.97 11.04 0.61
CA ALA A 40 -5.02 10.15 -0.56
C ALA A 40 -4.45 8.76 -0.23
N ALA A 41 -3.32 8.68 0.48
CA ALA A 41 -2.77 7.41 0.94
C ALA A 41 -3.73 6.65 1.88
N LYS A 42 -4.43 7.34 2.80
CA LYS A 42 -5.47 6.71 3.64
C LYS A 42 -6.64 6.17 2.84
N LYS A 43 -7.08 6.88 1.80
CA LYS A 43 -8.12 6.38 0.87
C LYS A 43 -7.64 5.13 0.14
N GLY A 44 -6.36 5.09 -0.26
CA GLY A 44 -5.71 3.89 -0.78
C GLY A 44 -5.78 2.72 0.20
N ILE A 45 -5.43 2.94 1.47
CA ILE A 45 -5.56 1.91 2.54
C ILE A 45 -7.00 1.41 2.64
N ALA A 46 -8.00 2.29 2.67
CA ALA A 46 -9.40 1.89 2.75
C ALA A 46 -9.84 1.04 1.54
N SER A 47 -9.34 1.36 0.34
CA SER A 47 -9.56 0.56 -0.87
C SER A 47 -8.93 -0.84 -0.73
N VAL A 48 -7.70 -0.93 -0.25
CA VAL A 48 -7.02 -2.22 -0.03
C VAL A 48 -7.71 -3.02 1.07
N GLN A 49 -8.18 -2.41 2.16
CA GLN A 49 -8.94 -3.12 3.19
C GLN A 49 -10.26 -3.68 2.64
N LYS A 50 -10.91 -2.96 1.73
CA LYS A 50 -12.16 -3.40 1.10
C LYS A 50 -11.95 -4.54 0.10
N ASN A 51 -10.90 -4.47 -0.71
CA ASN A 51 -10.72 -5.36 -1.87
C ASN A 51 -9.65 -6.45 -1.65
N GLY A 52 -8.70 -6.22 -0.75
CA GLY A 52 -7.56 -7.10 -0.46
C GLY A 52 -7.92 -8.50 0.05
N PRO A 53 -9.01 -8.70 0.82
CA PRO A 53 -9.47 -10.04 1.19
C PRO A 53 -10.07 -10.88 0.05
N SER A 54 -10.05 -10.38 -1.20
CA SER A 54 -10.55 -11.14 -2.35
C SER A 54 -9.64 -12.33 -2.65
N ASP A 55 -10.23 -13.53 -2.79
CA ASP A 55 -9.53 -14.75 -3.19
C ASP A 55 -9.29 -14.84 -4.71
N THR A 56 -9.80 -13.88 -5.48
CA THR A 56 -9.65 -13.89 -6.94
C THR A 56 -8.24 -13.44 -7.33
N ILE A 57 -7.43 -14.39 -7.81
CA ILE A 57 -6.07 -14.15 -8.33
C ILE A 57 -6.08 -14.45 -9.84
N LYS A 58 -5.65 -13.47 -10.65
CA LYS A 58 -5.44 -13.63 -12.09
C LYS A 58 -3.93 -13.57 -12.35
N ASP A 59 -3.38 -14.66 -12.89
CA ASP A 59 -1.97 -14.73 -13.28
C ASP A 59 -1.82 -14.30 -14.75
N GLU A 60 -1.13 -13.17 -14.97
CA GLU A 60 -0.88 -12.59 -16.30
C GLU A 60 0.62 -12.71 -16.70
N THR A 61 1.38 -13.60 -16.05
CA THR A 61 2.84 -13.72 -16.26
C THR A 61 3.25 -14.57 -17.45
N ALA A 62 2.31 -15.30 -18.05
CA ALA A 62 2.56 -16.28 -19.11
C ALA A 62 2.61 -15.70 -20.55
N SER A 63 3.01 -14.43 -20.73
CA SER A 63 3.10 -13.77 -22.05
C SER A 63 4.46 -13.92 -22.72
#